data_AF-A0A8B7W5V4-F1
#
_entry.id   AF-A0A8B7W5V4-F1
#
_cell.length_a   1.000
_cell.length_b   1.000
_cell.length_c   1.000
_cell.angle_alpha   90.00
_cell.angle_beta   90.00
_cell.angle_gamma   90.00
#
_symmetry.space_group_name_H-M   'P 1'
#
loop_
_entity.id
_entity.type
_entity.pdbx_description
1 polymer ?
#
loop_
_entity_poly.entity_id
_entity_poly.type
_entity_poly.pdbx_seq_one_letter_code
_entity_poly.pdbx_strand_id
1 'polypeptide(L)'
;MQTLQDHSAEEIQPKRSRLWVEPAHVTSCISQIRSRARMERDPPDGAGPVHVPFGHVVASEKWRGSLVAQGMQGKIKLIFEDGLTWVDFYLSSSSCILYITEADLVAGNGYRKRLVRVRNSGKLQGIVVVEKTQMSEQYFPAIQKFTVLDLGMVLLPVANQIEAARLIVQLVEEQTKEPRRNPFLKQQRASLSEPSLVQTVQQIPGVGKVKAPLLLQKFSSIQQLSNASAQELEQVVGHMAAQQIHDFFTQSRRPQASHLT
;
A
#
# COMPACT_ATOMS: atom_id res chain seq x y z
N MET A 1 -22.41 -37.93 -58.53
CA MET A 1 -23.77 -37.59 -58.09
C MET A 1 -23.87 -37.87 -56.59
N GLN A 2 -24.46 -36.93 -55.84
CA GLN A 2 -24.73 -36.91 -54.38
C GLN A 2 -23.47 -36.78 -53.49
N THR A 3 -23.12 -35.68 -52.80
CA THR A 3 -23.79 -34.65 -51.96
C THR A 3 -24.62 -35.17 -50.79
N LEU A 4 -24.00 -35.14 -49.61
CA LEU A 4 -24.55 -35.15 -48.23
C LEU A 4 -23.36 -34.84 -47.29
N GLN A 5 -23.41 -34.05 -46.22
CA GLN A 5 -24.22 -32.91 -45.79
C GLN A 5 -23.47 -32.35 -44.58
N ASP A 6 -23.56 -31.03 -44.40
CA ASP A 6 -23.08 -30.26 -43.25
C ASP A 6 -23.49 -30.83 -41.89
N HIS A 7 -22.54 -30.90 -40.96
CA HIS A 7 -22.81 -30.70 -39.54
C HIS A 7 -21.81 -29.72 -38.94
N SER A 8 -22.34 -28.53 -38.66
CA SER A 8 -21.72 -27.43 -37.95
C SER A 8 -21.27 -27.87 -36.55
N ALA A 9 -19.98 -27.72 -36.26
CA ALA A 9 -19.46 -27.71 -34.89
C ALA A 9 -19.40 -26.25 -34.42
N GLU A 10 -20.35 -25.87 -33.58
CA GLU A 10 -20.35 -24.59 -32.88
C GLU A 10 -19.31 -24.66 -31.75
N GLU A 11 -18.13 -24.10 -32.00
CA GLU A 11 -17.04 -24.00 -31.04
C GLU A 11 -17.37 -22.95 -29.97
N ILE A 12 -17.87 -23.43 -28.83
CA ILE A 12 -18.13 -22.63 -27.63
C ILE A 12 -16.78 -22.20 -27.03
N GLN A 13 -16.37 -20.95 -27.31
CA GLN A 13 -15.24 -20.33 -26.64
C GLN A 13 -15.50 -20.13 -25.14
N PRO A 14 -14.62 -20.62 -24.24
CA PRO A 14 -14.71 -20.25 -22.83
C PRO A 14 -14.23 -18.80 -22.65
N LYS A 15 -15.13 -17.94 -22.16
CA LYS A 15 -14.85 -16.58 -21.73
C LYS A 15 -13.72 -16.58 -20.69
N ARG A 16 -12.50 -16.28 -21.15
CA ARG A 16 -11.35 -15.89 -20.29
C ARG A 16 -11.69 -14.60 -19.56
N SER A 17 -12.13 -14.71 -18.31
CA SER A 17 -12.15 -13.61 -17.35
C SER A 17 -10.71 -13.16 -17.09
N ARG A 18 -10.32 -12.08 -17.77
CA ARG A 18 -9.08 -11.35 -17.56
C ARG A 18 -9.12 -10.65 -16.20
N LEU A 19 -8.59 -11.29 -15.17
CA LEU A 19 -8.12 -10.61 -13.96
C LEU A 19 -6.59 -10.52 -14.08
N TRP A 20 -6.13 -9.50 -14.79
CA TRP A 20 -4.73 -9.09 -14.75
C TRP A 20 -4.50 -8.40 -13.41
N VAL A 21 -3.67 -8.99 -12.55
CA VAL A 21 -3.09 -8.26 -11.43
C VAL A 21 -2.02 -7.34 -12.02
N GLU A 22 -2.32 -6.04 -12.10
CA GLU A 22 -1.37 -5.06 -12.60
C GLU A 22 -0.13 -4.99 -11.70
N PRO A 23 1.09 -4.83 -12.27
CA PRO A 23 2.34 -4.67 -11.50
C PRO A 23 2.29 -3.57 -10.43
N ALA A 24 1.45 -2.55 -10.63
CA ALA A 24 1.29 -1.41 -9.71
C ALA A 24 0.71 -1.80 -8.34
N HIS A 25 -0.14 -2.84 -8.27
CA HIS A 25 -0.75 -3.28 -7.01
C HIS A 25 0.28 -3.91 -6.06
N VAL A 26 1.27 -4.63 -6.60
CA VAL A 26 2.35 -5.25 -5.82
C VAL A 26 3.27 -4.17 -5.23
N THR A 27 3.66 -3.17 -6.03
CA THR A 27 4.51 -2.05 -5.56
C THR A 27 3.82 -1.17 -4.52
N SER A 28 2.50 -0.96 -4.66
CA SER A 28 1.69 -0.20 -3.69
C SER A 28 1.57 -0.92 -2.34
N CYS A 29 1.29 -2.23 -2.33
CA CYS A 29 1.24 -3.02 -1.09
C CYS A 29 2.57 -3.01 -0.34
N ILE A 30 3.69 -3.06 -1.07
CA ILE A 30 5.04 -3.04 -0.47
C ILE A 30 5.42 -1.67 0.09
N SER A 31 4.83 -0.58 -0.41
CA SER A 31 5.04 0.76 0.18
C SER A 31 4.40 0.91 1.57
N GLN A 32 3.23 0.28 1.78
CA GLN A 32 2.56 0.24 3.10
C GLN A 32 3.30 -0.62 4.12
N ILE A 33 4.11 -1.59 3.64
CA ILE A 33 4.92 -2.46 4.49
C ILE A 33 6.01 -1.66 5.23
N ARG A 34 6.58 -0.61 4.62
CA ARG A 34 7.72 0.14 5.21
C ARG A 34 7.34 1.32 6.13
N SER A 35 6.09 1.76 6.17
CA SER A 35 5.70 3.05 6.82
C SER A 35 5.17 2.95 8.26
N ARG A 36 5.12 1.76 8.87
CA ARG A 36 4.56 1.58 10.22
C ARG A 36 5.65 1.29 11.26
N ALA A 37 6.23 2.34 11.83
CA ALA A 37 6.97 2.23 13.09
C ALA A 37 5.96 2.00 14.24
N ARG A 38 6.05 0.88 14.96
CA ARG A 38 5.32 0.71 16.23
C ARG A 38 6.11 -0.09 17.26
N MET A 39 6.03 0.45 18.49
CA MET A 39 6.51 0.00 19.79
C MET A 39 7.05 -1.43 19.87
N GLU A 40 8.30 -1.50 20.33
CA GLU A 40 9.00 -2.69 20.77
C GLU A 40 8.32 -3.28 22.01
N ARG A 41 7.79 -4.50 21.87
CA ARG A 41 7.51 -5.40 23.00
C ARG A 41 8.23 -6.70 22.71
N ASP A 42 8.87 -7.25 23.73
CA ASP A 42 9.59 -8.52 23.60
C ASP A 42 8.64 -9.69 23.36
N PRO A 43 9.02 -10.65 22.50
CA PRO A 43 8.20 -11.81 22.18
C PRO A 43 8.26 -12.87 23.29
N PRO A 44 7.15 -13.58 23.57
CA PRO A 44 7.22 -14.86 24.26
C PRO A 44 7.63 -15.96 23.25
N ASP A 45 8.47 -16.88 23.70
CA ASP A 45 9.02 -18.08 23.03
C ASP A 45 10.20 -17.90 22.05
N GLY A 46 11.41 -18.05 22.59
CA GLY A 46 12.29 -19.21 22.36
C GLY A 46 12.98 -19.41 21.00
N ALA A 47 12.51 -18.80 19.92
CA ALA A 47 13.22 -18.80 18.65
C ALA A 47 14.05 -17.52 18.57
N GLY A 48 15.38 -17.66 18.62
CA GLY A 48 16.30 -16.56 18.34
C GLY A 48 16.01 -15.93 16.96
N PRO A 49 16.51 -14.72 16.70
CA PRO A 49 16.27 -14.04 15.43
C PRO A 49 16.74 -14.92 14.26
N VAL A 50 15.81 -15.30 13.38
CA VAL A 50 16.11 -16.07 12.17
C VAL A 50 16.96 -15.19 11.25
N HIS A 51 18.20 -15.61 11.02
CA HIS A 51 19.12 -14.89 10.14
C HIS A 51 18.85 -15.29 8.68
N VAL A 52 18.37 -14.33 7.89
CA VAL A 52 18.12 -14.51 6.45
C VAL A 52 19.19 -13.80 5.65
N PRO A 53 20.09 -14.52 4.94
CA PRO A 53 21.06 -13.88 4.06
C PRO A 53 20.40 -13.11 2.92
N PHE A 54 21.07 -12.08 2.41
CA PHE A 54 20.53 -11.26 1.32
C PHE A 54 20.25 -12.10 0.07
N GLY A 55 19.08 -11.89 -0.55
CA GLY A 55 18.65 -12.66 -1.73
C GLY A 55 18.35 -14.14 -1.46
N HIS A 56 18.20 -14.54 -0.19
CA HIS A 56 17.77 -15.88 0.20
C HIS A 56 16.37 -15.82 0.82
N VAL A 57 15.74 -16.98 0.89
CA VAL A 57 14.52 -17.20 1.67
C VAL A 57 14.75 -18.40 2.58
N VAL A 58 14.43 -18.24 3.86
CA VAL A 58 14.41 -19.36 4.81
C VAL A 58 12.98 -19.91 4.84
N ALA A 59 12.80 -21.16 4.43
CA ALA A 59 11.51 -21.84 4.35
C ALA A 59 11.38 -22.87 5.48
N SER A 60 10.16 -23.03 6.01
CA SER A 60 9.85 -24.14 6.90
C SER A 60 10.05 -25.47 6.17
N GLU A 61 10.63 -26.46 6.86
CA GLU A 61 10.94 -27.80 6.31
C GLU A 61 9.75 -28.45 5.59
N LYS A 62 8.52 -28.19 6.04
CA LYS A 62 7.28 -28.71 5.42
C LYS A 62 7.09 -28.32 3.95
N TRP A 63 7.78 -27.27 3.48
CA TRP A 63 7.69 -26.81 2.09
C TRP A 63 8.74 -27.48 1.19
N ARG A 64 9.62 -28.33 1.73
CA ARG A 64 10.61 -29.05 0.92
C ARG A 64 9.90 -29.91 -0.12
N GLY A 65 10.33 -29.78 -1.38
CA GLY A 65 9.76 -30.53 -2.49
C GLY A 65 8.39 -30.05 -2.99
N SER A 66 7.76 -29.07 -2.35
CA SER A 66 6.50 -28.47 -2.82
C SER A 66 6.64 -27.73 -4.15
N LEU A 67 5.53 -27.49 -4.87
CA LEU A 67 5.55 -26.71 -6.10
C LEU A 67 5.93 -25.24 -5.85
N VAL A 68 5.57 -24.69 -4.68
CA VAL A 68 6.01 -23.33 -4.29
C VAL A 68 7.54 -23.30 -4.20
N ALA A 69 8.15 -24.26 -3.50
CA ALA A 69 9.61 -24.32 -3.35
C ALA A 69 10.32 -24.55 -4.69
N GLN A 70 9.84 -25.50 -5.50
CA GLN A 70 10.39 -25.76 -6.84
C GLN A 70 10.26 -24.53 -7.75
N GLY A 71 9.14 -23.81 -7.69
CA GLY A 71 8.91 -22.61 -8.48
C GLY A 71 9.82 -21.42 -8.13
N MET A 72 10.44 -21.43 -6.94
CA MET A 72 11.43 -20.43 -6.50
C MET A 72 12.87 -20.85 -6.82
N GLN A 73 13.14 -22.15 -6.93
CA GLN A 73 14.48 -22.67 -7.25
C GLN A 73 14.98 -22.11 -8.59
N GLY A 74 16.27 -21.79 -8.64
CA GLY A 74 16.92 -21.17 -9.81
C GLY A 74 16.76 -19.65 -9.91
N LYS A 75 15.81 -19.05 -9.18
CA LYS A 75 15.66 -17.58 -9.08
C LYS A 75 16.16 -17.03 -7.74
N ILE A 76 15.89 -17.78 -6.67
CA ILE A 76 16.26 -17.42 -5.29
C ILE A 76 16.81 -18.66 -4.60
N LYS A 77 17.79 -18.48 -3.72
CA LYS A 77 18.32 -19.58 -2.93
C LYS A 77 17.45 -19.83 -1.70
N LEU A 78 16.89 -21.04 -1.62
CA LEU A 78 16.10 -21.50 -0.49
C LEU A 78 16.98 -22.20 0.55
N ILE A 79 16.80 -21.84 1.81
CA ILE A 79 17.35 -22.52 2.97
C ILE A 79 16.17 -23.13 3.70
N PHE A 80 16.19 -24.42 4.00
CA PHE A 80 15.13 -25.06 4.78
C PHE A 80 15.57 -25.21 6.22
N GLU A 81 14.69 -24.87 7.15
CA GLU A 81 14.96 -24.90 8.58
C GLU A 81 13.81 -25.57 9.33
N ASP A 82 14.19 -26.49 10.22
CA ASP A 82 13.29 -27.13 11.17
C ASP A 82 12.97 -26.18 12.34
N GLY A 83 11.78 -26.32 12.93
CA GLY A 83 11.38 -25.49 14.08
C GLY A 83 10.72 -24.15 13.72
N LEU A 84 10.56 -23.82 12.43
CA LEU A 84 9.72 -22.71 11.96
C LEU A 84 8.23 -23.05 12.10
N THR A 85 7.75 -23.06 13.34
CA THR A 85 6.41 -23.55 13.70
C THR A 85 5.28 -22.60 13.28
N TRP A 86 5.54 -21.29 13.26
CA TRP A 86 4.51 -20.27 13.05
C TRP A 86 4.64 -19.51 11.73
N VAL A 87 5.70 -19.73 10.96
CA VAL A 87 6.03 -18.96 9.76
C VAL A 87 6.40 -19.92 8.64
N ASP A 88 5.95 -19.62 7.43
CA ASP A 88 6.18 -20.48 6.26
C ASP A 88 7.48 -20.11 5.54
N PHE A 89 7.72 -18.81 5.36
CA PHE A 89 8.92 -18.29 4.72
C PHE A 89 9.39 -17.00 5.40
N TYR A 90 10.68 -16.86 5.68
CA TYR A 90 11.29 -15.59 6.05
C TYR A 90 11.98 -14.96 4.83
N LEU A 91 11.66 -13.70 4.59
CA LEU A 91 12.27 -12.89 3.53
C LEU A 91 13.43 -12.04 4.07
N SER A 92 13.35 -11.69 5.35
CA SER A 92 14.39 -10.99 6.13
C SER A 92 14.21 -11.30 7.62
N SER A 93 15.07 -10.76 8.49
CA SER A 93 14.93 -10.86 9.95
C SER A 93 13.68 -10.14 10.50
N SER A 94 13.06 -9.27 9.71
CA SER A 94 11.88 -8.48 10.10
C SER A 94 10.67 -8.67 9.18
N SER A 95 10.75 -9.52 8.16
CA SER A 95 9.65 -9.79 7.23
C SER A 95 9.48 -11.28 6.97
N CYS A 96 8.25 -11.76 7.03
CA CYS A 96 7.90 -13.14 6.77
C CYS A 96 6.60 -13.29 5.97
N ILE A 97 6.38 -14.51 5.49
CA ILE A 97 5.18 -14.94 4.80
C ILE A 97 4.48 -16.03 5.61
N LEU A 98 3.17 -15.86 5.72
CA LEU A 98 2.22 -16.83 6.24
C LEU A 98 1.39 -17.34 5.06
N TYR A 99 1.61 -18.58 4.67
CA TYR A 99 0.93 -19.21 3.55
C TYR A 99 -0.29 -19.99 4.05
N ILE A 100 -1.45 -19.70 3.47
CA ILE A 100 -2.73 -20.35 3.79
C ILE A 100 -3.19 -21.08 2.54
N THR A 101 -3.19 -22.40 2.62
CA THR A 101 -3.63 -23.26 1.52
C THR A 101 -5.14 -23.22 1.36
N GLU A 102 -5.64 -23.70 0.22
CA GLU A 102 -7.07 -23.90 0.00
C GLU A 102 -7.68 -24.76 1.13
N ALA A 103 -6.99 -25.85 1.50
CA ALA A 103 -7.42 -26.75 2.57
C ALA A 103 -7.47 -26.04 3.94
N ASP A 104 -6.49 -25.21 4.28
CA ASP A 104 -6.49 -24.45 5.54
C ASP A 104 -7.66 -23.47 5.61
N LEU A 105 -8.00 -22.84 4.48
CA LEU A 105 -9.06 -21.87 4.39
C LEU A 105 -10.45 -22.55 4.47
N VAL A 106 -10.61 -23.72 3.86
CA VAL A 106 -11.83 -24.54 3.92
C VAL A 106 -12.02 -25.21 5.28
N ALA A 107 -10.93 -25.61 5.94
CA ALA A 107 -10.96 -26.25 7.27
C ALA A 107 -11.43 -25.30 8.40
N GLY A 108 -11.57 -24.00 8.11
CA GLY A 108 -12.12 -23.01 9.03
C GLY A 108 -11.05 -22.07 9.57
N ASN A 109 -11.03 -21.85 10.89
CA ASN A 109 -10.28 -20.73 11.49
C ASN A 109 -8.93 -21.14 12.12
N GLY A 110 -8.39 -22.31 11.78
CA GLY A 110 -7.13 -22.84 12.36
C GLY A 110 -5.94 -21.91 12.16
N TYR A 111 -5.86 -21.24 11.00
CA TYR A 111 -4.78 -20.29 10.68
C TYR A 111 -4.77 -19.04 11.56
N ARG A 112 -5.91 -18.64 12.17
CA ARG A 112 -6.04 -17.34 12.86
C ARG A 112 -5.08 -17.19 14.03
N LYS A 113 -4.86 -18.25 14.81
CA LYS A 113 -3.94 -18.23 15.95
C LYS A 113 -2.51 -17.90 15.51
N ARG A 114 -2.09 -18.44 14.36
CA ARG A 114 -0.77 -18.19 13.77
C ARG A 114 -0.61 -16.74 13.33
N LEU A 115 -1.63 -16.18 12.67
CA LEU A 115 -1.66 -14.78 12.24
C LEU A 115 -1.58 -13.81 13.43
N VAL A 116 -2.39 -14.04 14.46
CA VAL A 116 -2.39 -13.21 15.69
C VAL A 116 -1.02 -13.27 16.38
N ARG A 117 -0.42 -14.46 16.48
CA ARG A 117 0.91 -14.61 17.10
C ARG A 117 1.98 -13.81 16.35
N VAL A 118 2.04 -13.93 15.02
CA VAL A 118 3.00 -13.14 14.23
C VAL A 118 2.74 -11.65 14.39
N ARG A 119 1.47 -11.22 14.36
CA ARG A 119 1.10 -9.81 14.54
C ARG A 119 1.57 -9.22 15.87
N ASN A 120 1.59 -10.04 16.92
CA ASN A 120 1.96 -9.66 18.28
C ASN A 120 3.46 -9.75 18.57
N SER A 121 4.27 -10.29 17.65
CA SER A 121 5.72 -10.47 17.88
C SER A 121 6.54 -9.16 17.91
N GLY A 122 5.95 -8.02 17.51
CA GLY A 122 6.53 -6.67 17.55
C GLY A 122 7.67 -6.41 16.55
N LYS A 123 8.55 -7.39 16.35
CA LYS A 123 9.76 -7.32 15.52
C LYS A 123 9.55 -7.88 14.10
N LEU A 124 8.48 -8.66 13.88
CA LEU A 124 8.22 -9.35 12.62
C LEU A 124 6.97 -8.81 11.92
N GLN A 125 7.14 -8.45 10.66
CA GLN A 125 6.07 -8.09 9.75
C GLN A 125 5.61 -9.31 8.96
N GLY A 126 4.34 -9.69 9.12
CA GLY A 126 3.74 -10.80 8.38
C GLY A 126 3.00 -10.35 7.14
N ILE A 127 3.32 -10.98 6.02
CA ILE A 127 2.58 -10.93 4.76
C ILE A 127 1.80 -12.23 4.64
N VAL A 128 0.48 -12.17 4.48
CA VAL A 128 -0.35 -13.36 4.33
C VAL A 128 -0.55 -13.64 2.84
N VAL A 129 -0.20 -14.83 2.38
CA VAL A 129 -0.48 -15.32 1.02
C VAL A 129 -1.55 -16.40 1.14
N VAL A 130 -2.62 -16.30 0.36
CA VAL A 130 -3.75 -17.22 0.45
C VAL A 130 -4.16 -17.76 -0.91
N GLU A 131 -4.36 -19.08 -1.01
CA GLU A 131 -4.89 -19.71 -2.21
C GLU A 131 -6.38 -19.39 -2.35
N LYS A 132 -6.71 -18.49 -3.27
CA LYS A 132 -8.08 -18.11 -3.66
C LYS A 132 -8.45 -18.83 -4.96
N THR A 133 -9.12 -19.96 -4.82
CA THR A 133 -9.61 -20.82 -5.90
C THR A 133 -11.14 -20.77 -5.95
N GLN A 134 -11.75 -21.51 -6.88
CA GLN A 134 -13.21 -21.67 -6.92
C GLN A 134 -13.76 -22.29 -5.62
N MET A 135 -13.04 -23.23 -5.00
CA MET A 135 -13.47 -23.89 -3.76
C MET A 135 -13.34 -23.00 -2.54
N SER A 136 -12.27 -22.19 -2.47
CA SER A 136 -12.00 -21.33 -1.31
C SER A 136 -12.60 -19.92 -1.40
N GLU A 137 -13.11 -19.51 -2.56
CA GLU A 137 -13.60 -18.15 -2.82
C GLU A 137 -14.66 -17.69 -1.81
N GLN A 138 -15.59 -18.56 -1.44
CA GLN A 138 -16.66 -18.25 -0.47
C GLN A 138 -16.12 -17.88 0.94
N TYR A 139 -14.93 -18.37 1.29
CA TYR A 139 -14.31 -18.11 2.60
C TYR A 139 -13.38 -16.88 2.57
N PHE A 140 -13.01 -16.39 1.37
CA PHE A 140 -12.07 -15.29 1.18
C PHE A 140 -12.50 -13.96 1.85
N PRO A 141 -13.77 -13.52 1.80
CA PRO A 141 -14.17 -12.27 2.45
C PRO A 141 -13.92 -12.26 3.96
N ALA A 142 -14.14 -13.40 4.63
CA ALA A 142 -13.95 -13.52 6.07
C ALA A 142 -12.47 -13.40 6.47
N ILE A 143 -11.57 -14.06 5.73
CA ILE A 143 -10.14 -13.94 5.97
C ILE A 143 -9.61 -12.56 5.59
N GLN A 144 -10.13 -11.93 4.54
CA GLN A 144 -9.75 -10.56 4.17
C GLN A 144 -10.12 -9.56 5.25
N LYS A 145 -11.35 -9.60 5.77
CA LYS A 145 -11.78 -8.76 6.89
C LYS A 145 -10.85 -8.96 8.09
N PHE A 146 -10.65 -10.21 8.50
CA PHE A 146 -9.82 -10.53 9.65
C PHE A 146 -8.35 -10.08 9.49
N THR A 147 -7.74 -10.37 8.34
CA THR A 147 -6.31 -10.11 8.12
C THR A 147 -6.04 -8.63 7.89
N VAL A 148 -6.81 -7.99 7.01
CA VAL A 148 -6.55 -6.62 6.54
C VAL A 148 -7.17 -5.59 7.47
N LEU A 149 -8.42 -5.78 7.90
CA LEU A 149 -9.13 -4.79 8.70
C LEU A 149 -8.89 -4.99 10.20
N ASP A 150 -9.03 -6.23 10.70
CA ASP A 150 -8.94 -6.48 12.15
C ASP A 150 -7.46 -6.53 12.62
N LEU A 151 -6.57 -7.20 11.88
CA LEU A 151 -5.14 -7.29 12.25
C LEU A 151 -4.25 -6.21 11.62
N GLY A 152 -4.69 -5.60 10.52
CA GLY A 152 -3.89 -4.60 9.79
C GLY A 152 -2.67 -5.18 9.09
N MET A 153 -2.71 -6.46 8.70
CA MET A 153 -1.67 -7.16 7.96
C MET A 153 -1.93 -7.13 6.44
N VAL A 154 -0.90 -7.42 5.65
CA VAL A 154 -1.03 -7.52 4.18
C VAL A 154 -1.61 -8.89 3.83
N LEU A 155 -2.56 -8.94 2.89
CA LEU A 155 -3.13 -10.17 2.34
C LEU A 155 -3.01 -10.16 0.82
N LEU A 156 -2.41 -11.19 0.25
CA LEU A 156 -2.21 -11.36 -1.19
C LEU A 156 -2.87 -12.67 -1.65
N PRO A 157 -3.97 -12.61 -2.43
CA PRO A 157 -4.57 -13.79 -3.02
C PRO A 157 -3.72 -14.32 -4.18
N VAL A 158 -3.66 -15.64 -4.31
CA VAL A 158 -3.02 -16.35 -5.43
C VAL A 158 -3.93 -17.49 -5.87
N ALA A 159 -3.96 -17.80 -7.16
CA ALA A 159 -4.78 -18.89 -7.69
C ALA A 159 -4.14 -20.27 -7.49
N ASN A 160 -2.82 -20.34 -7.32
CA ASN A 160 -2.08 -21.60 -7.12
C ASN A 160 -0.64 -21.36 -6.61
N GLN A 161 0.04 -22.46 -6.30
CA GLN A 161 1.42 -22.48 -5.81
C GLN A 161 2.46 -21.87 -6.76
N ILE A 162 2.27 -21.98 -8.08
CA ILE A 162 3.21 -21.42 -9.08
C ILE A 162 3.13 -19.90 -9.11
N GLU A 163 1.92 -19.33 -9.07
CA GLU A 163 1.72 -17.90 -8.91
C GLU A 163 2.30 -17.40 -7.60
N ALA A 164 2.09 -18.15 -6.52
CA ALA A 164 2.66 -17.82 -5.22
C ALA A 164 4.20 -17.80 -5.26
N ALA A 165 4.85 -18.78 -5.88
CA ALA A 165 6.31 -18.78 -6.04
C ALA A 165 6.81 -17.54 -6.77
N ARG A 166 6.15 -17.13 -7.88
CA ARG A 166 6.50 -15.91 -8.62
C ARG A 166 6.31 -14.65 -7.80
N LEU A 167 5.21 -14.59 -7.04
CA LEU A 167 4.93 -13.47 -6.13
C LEU A 167 5.99 -13.36 -5.03
N ILE A 168 6.38 -14.48 -4.41
CA ILE A 168 7.43 -14.52 -3.39
C ILE A 168 8.76 -14.03 -3.98
N VAL A 169 9.11 -14.47 -5.20
CA VAL A 169 10.32 -13.99 -5.88
C VAL A 169 10.29 -12.48 -6.05
N GLN A 170 9.17 -11.94 -6.52
CA GLN A 170 9.00 -10.49 -6.67
C GLN A 170 9.12 -9.75 -5.33
N LEU A 171 8.59 -10.32 -4.24
CA LEU A 171 8.69 -9.72 -2.90
C LEU A 171 10.14 -9.63 -2.42
N VAL A 172 10.93 -10.68 -2.61
CA VAL A 172 12.35 -10.68 -2.24
C VAL A 172 13.13 -9.67 -3.09
N GLU A 173 12.89 -9.63 -4.40
CA GLU A 173 13.52 -8.65 -5.27
C GLU A 173 13.17 -7.21 -4.87
N GLU A 174 11.94 -6.93 -4.46
CA GLU A 174 11.56 -5.59 -4.04
C GLU A 174 12.15 -5.21 -2.67
N GLN A 175 12.30 -6.18 -1.76
CA GLN A 175 12.95 -5.94 -0.47
C GLN A 175 14.45 -5.68 -0.60
N THR A 176 15.10 -6.33 -1.57
CA THR A 176 16.53 -6.16 -1.85
C THR A 176 16.84 -4.87 -2.62
N LYS A 177 15.87 -4.28 -3.33
CA LYS A 177 16.06 -3.00 -4.00
C LYS A 177 16.13 -1.84 -3.02
N GLU A 178 16.90 -0.82 -3.39
CA GLU A 178 16.96 0.45 -2.67
C GLU A 178 15.55 1.06 -2.52
N PRO A 179 15.13 1.51 -1.32
CA PRO A 179 13.80 2.06 -1.10
C PRO A 179 13.43 3.22 -2.02
N ARG A 180 14.42 3.99 -2.48
CA ARG A 180 14.24 5.14 -3.38
C ARG A 180 13.80 4.75 -4.79
N ARG A 181 13.98 3.49 -5.19
CA ARG A 181 13.50 2.98 -6.48
C ARG A 181 11.98 2.79 -6.50
N ASN A 182 11.34 2.67 -5.34
CA ASN A 182 9.89 2.65 -5.27
C ASN A 182 9.34 4.08 -5.50
N PRO A 183 8.56 4.32 -6.57
CA PRO A 183 8.08 5.65 -6.91
C PRO A 183 7.14 6.24 -5.85
N PHE A 184 6.51 5.40 -5.03
CA PHE A 184 5.62 5.80 -3.93
C PHE A 184 6.38 6.11 -2.63
N LEU A 185 7.66 5.72 -2.54
CA LEU A 185 8.54 6.01 -1.41
C LEU A 185 9.58 7.07 -1.74
N LYS A 186 9.45 7.77 -2.88
CA LYS A 186 10.28 8.92 -3.20
C LYS A 186 10.22 9.87 -2.01
N GLN A 187 11.36 10.07 -1.38
CA GLN A 187 11.54 10.98 -0.25
C GLN A 187 11.34 12.40 -0.79
N GLN A 188 10.08 12.81 -0.88
CA GLN A 188 9.69 14.10 -1.40
C GLN A 188 10.13 15.13 -0.36
N ARG A 189 11.34 15.66 -0.54
CA ARG A 189 11.61 17.01 -0.06
C ARG A 189 10.57 17.86 -0.76
N ALA A 190 9.55 18.30 -0.03
CA ALA A 190 8.62 19.29 -0.52
C ALA A 190 9.42 20.58 -0.74
N SER A 191 10.08 20.70 -1.88
CA SER A 191 10.52 21.99 -2.38
C SER A 191 9.23 22.73 -2.68
N LEU A 192 8.79 23.57 -1.73
CA LEU A 192 7.71 24.50 -1.96
C LEU A 192 8.07 25.29 -3.22
N SER A 193 7.25 25.14 -4.26
CA SER A 193 7.48 25.87 -5.50
C SER A 193 6.87 27.26 -5.35
N GLU A 194 7.66 28.30 -5.61
CA GLU A 194 7.19 29.70 -5.66
C GLU A 194 5.90 29.88 -6.47
N PRO A 195 5.70 29.20 -7.62
CA PRO A 195 4.43 29.26 -8.35
C PRO A 195 3.22 28.77 -7.56
N SER A 196 3.38 27.74 -6.70
CA SER A 196 2.30 27.24 -5.85
C SER A 196 1.93 28.25 -4.75
N LEU A 197 2.91 28.96 -4.20
CA LEU A 197 2.67 30.04 -3.24
C LEU A 197 1.88 31.18 -3.90
N VAL A 198 2.33 31.62 -5.08
CA VAL A 198 1.63 32.65 -5.88
C VAL A 198 0.20 32.21 -6.21
N GLN A 199 -0.01 30.97 -6.65
CA GLN A 199 -1.34 30.43 -6.95
C GLN A 199 -2.24 30.40 -5.71
N THR A 200 -1.67 30.10 -4.54
CA THR A 200 -2.40 30.12 -3.26
C THR A 200 -2.86 31.54 -2.92
N VAL A 201 -1.97 32.53 -3.08
CA VAL A 201 -2.30 33.94 -2.84
C VAL A 201 -3.32 34.48 -3.85
N GLN A 202 -3.35 33.97 -5.09
CA GLN A 202 -4.39 34.29 -6.08
C GLN A 202 -5.78 33.77 -5.71
N GLN A 203 -5.93 32.84 -4.76
CA GLN A 203 -7.25 32.41 -4.27
C GLN A 203 -7.89 33.42 -3.31
N ILE A 204 -7.14 34.44 -2.87
CA ILE A 204 -7.67 35.48 -2.00
C ILE A 204 -8.57 36.41 -2.83
N PRO A 205 -9.79 36.72 -2.38
CA PRO A 205 -10.67 37.66 -3.07
C PRO A 205 -9.98 38.99 -3.35
N GLY A 206 -10.10 39.49 -4.58
CA GLY A 206 -9.48 40.76 -5.00
C GLY A 206 -7.98 40.67 -5.35
N VAL A 207 -7.36 39.49 -5.25
CA VAL A 207 -5.94 39.26 -5.57
C VAL A 207 -5.80 38.46 -6.88
N GLY A 208 -5.38 39.15 -7.95
CA GLY A 208 -5.12 38.54 -9.25
C GLY A 208 -3.65 38.19 -9.50
N LYS A 209 -3.35 37.76 -10.73
CA LYS A 209 -2.01 37.36 -11.18
C LYS A 209 -0.91 38.41 -10.97
N VAL A 210 -1.28 39.69 -10.99
CA VAL A 210 -0.36 40.83 -10.80
C VAL A 210 -0.16 41.16 -9.33
N LYS A 211 -1.24 41.13 -8.54
CA LYS A 211 -1.20 41.50 -7.12
C LYS A 211 -0.56 40.43 -6.25
N ALA A 212 -0.73 39.16 -6.59
CA ALA A 212 -0.17 38.04 -5.82
C ALA A 212 1.36 38.08 -5.67
N PRO A 213 2.17 38.23 -6.74
CA PRO A 213 3.63 38.32 -6.59
C PRO A 213 4.06 39.60 -5.87
N LEU A 214 3.37 40.73 -6.04
CA LEU A 214 3.69 41.98 -5.33
C LEU A 214 3.45 41.86 -3.83
N LEU A 215 2.36 41.19 -3.43
CA LEU A 215 2.08 40.88 -2.03
C LEU A 215 3.15 39.94 -1.46
N LEU A 216 3.58 38.92 -2.21
CA LEU A 216 4.62 37.99 -1.76
C LEU A 216 6.04 38.62 -1.72
N GLN A 217 6.31 39.64 -2.54
CA GLN A 217 7.55 40.42 -2.44
C GLN A 217 7.60 41.25 -1.16
N LYS A 218 6.47 41.79 -0.71
CA LYS A 218 6.39 42.60 0.50
C LYS A 218 6.22 41.76 1.77
N PHE A 219 5.42 40.70 1.69
CA PHE A 219 5.14 39.76 2.76
C PHE A 219 5.67 38.40 2.34
N SER A 220 6.88 38.06 2.79
CA SER A 220 7.66 36.90 2.32
C SER A 220 7.09 35.54 2.72
N SER A 221 5.93 35.51 3.37
CA SER A 221 5.17 34.30 3.68
C SER A 221 3.67 34.58 3.77
N ILE A 222 2.87 33.54 3.59
CA ILE A 222 1.41 33.60 3.77
C ILE A 222 1.06 34.02 5.22
N GLN A 223 1.87 33.63 6.21
CA GLN A 223 1.67 34.03 7.61
C GLN A 223 1.88 35.54 7.83
N GLN A 224 2.89 36.14 7.20
CA GLN A 224 3.09 37.59 7.27
C GLN A 224 1.95 38.32 6.54
N LEU A 225 1.50 37.78 5.40
CA LEU A 225 0.37 38.33 4.66
C LEU A 225 -0.93 38.29 5.48
N SER A 226 -1.18 37.21 6.23
CA SER A 226 -2.40 37.09 7.04
C SER A 226 -2.42 38.01 8.26
N ASN A 227 -1.24 38.36 8.79
CA ASN A 227 -1.09 39.23 9.96
C ASN A 227 -0.88 40.71 9.59
N ALA A 228 -0.77 41.02 8.30
CA ALA A 228 -0.59 42.38 7.82
C ALA A 228 -1.83 43.23 8.13
N SER A 229 -1.61 44.45 8.62
CA SER A 229 -2.69 45.41 8.82
C SER A 229 -3.26 45.89 7.49
N ALA A 230 -4.52 46.35 7.49
CA ALA A 230 -5.16 46.92 6.29
C ALA A 230 -4.30 48.05 5.68
N GLN A 231 -3.69 48.90 6.50
CA GLN A 231 -2.81 50.00 6.06
C GLN A 231 -1.55 49.52 5.33
N GLU A 232 -0.96 48.40 5.78
CA GLU A 232 0.23 47.84 5.13
C GLU A 232 -0.11 47.18 3.79
N LEU A 233 -1.30 46.58 3.68
CA LEU A 233 -1.83 45.99 2.45
C LEU A 233 -2.17 47.06 1.40
N GLU A 234 -2.67 48.23 1.84
CA GLU A 234 -3.05 49.35 0.95
C GLU A 234 -1.91 49.84 0.07
N GLN A 235 -0.70 49.86 0.63
CA GLN A 235 0.52 50.27 -0.07
C GLN A 235 0.83 49.39 -1.30
N VAL A 236 0.20 48.22 -1.43
CA VAL A 236 0.43 47.28 -2.55
C VAL A 236 -0.79 47.12 -3.44
N VAL A 237 -2.00 47.04 -2.88
CA VAL A 237 -3.20 46.63 -3.63
C VAL A 237 -4.32 47.68 -3.69
N GLY A 238 -4.18 48.79 -2.98
CA GLY A 238 -5.17 49.87 -2.83
C GLY A 238 -6.24 49.57 -1.77
N HIS A 239 -6.89 50.63 -1.26
CA HIS A 239 -7.87 50.62 -0.15
C HIS A 239 -8.91 49.48 -0.23
N MET A 240 -9.65 49.40 -1.34
CA MET A 240 -10.72 48.40 -1.49
C MET A 240 -10.21 46.95 -1.44
N ALA A 241 -9.08 46.67 -2.10
CA ALA A 241 -8.53 45.32 -2.11
C ALA A 241 -7.83 44.98 -0.79
N ALA A 242 -7.20 45.96 -0.13
CA ALA A 242 -6.59 45.78 1.18
C ALA A 242 -7.62 45.41 2.25
N GLN A 243 -8.77 46.09 2.25
CA GLN A 243 -9.87 45.76 3.16
C GLN A 243 -10.42 44.36 2.89
N GLN A 244 -10.62 43.99 1.61
CA GLN A 244 -11.07 42.64 1.24
C GLN A 244 -10.12 41.53 1.70
N ILE A 245 -8.80 41.74 1.55
CA ILE A 245 -7.78 40.78 2.00
C ILE A 245 -7.77 40.69 3.52
N HIS A 246 -7.77 41.82 4.22
CA HIS A 246 -7.77 41.86 5.68
C HIS A 246 -9.03 41.21 6.26
N ASP A 247 -10.20 41.53 5.70
CA ASP A 247 -11.48 40.94 6.07
C ASP A 247 -11.50 39.43 5.79
N PHE A 248 -10.92 38.98 4.67
CA PHE A 248 -10.81 37.55 4.36
C PHE A 248 -10.05 36.76 5.45
N PHE A 249 -9.00 37.34 6.03
CA PHE A 249 -8.22 36.69 7.09
C PHE A 249 -8.81 36.85 8.50
N THR A 250 -9.54 37.94 8.76
CA THR A 250 -10.02 38.29 10.12
C THR A 250 -11.51 38.01 10.35
N GLN A 251 -12.34 37.95 9.31
CA GLN A 251 -13.75 37.61 9.45
C GLN A 251 -13.90 36.12 9.81
N SER A 252 -14.32 35.87 11.04
CA SER A 252 -14.82 34.57 11.45
C SER A 252 -16.07 34.24 10.62
N ARG A 253 -16.04 33.17 9.83
CA ARG A 253 -17.22 32.69 9.08
C ARG A 253 -18.39 32.54 10.05
N ARG A 254 -19.38 33.42 9.98
CA ARG A 254 -20.73 33.09 10.44
C ARG A 254 -21.27 32.04 9.47
N PRO A 255 -21.66 30.83 9.91
CA PRO A 255 -22.36 29.90 9.04
C PRO A 255 -23.63 30.60 8.54
N GLN A 256 -23.73 30.80 7.22
CA GLN A 256 -24.96 31.24 6.59
C GLN A 256 -26.00 30.13 6.78
N ALA A 257 -26.86 30.31 7.77
CA ALA A 257 -28.13 29.60 7.82
C ALA A 257 -29.04 30.14 6.71
N SER A 258 -29.75 29.21 6.08
CA SER A 258 -30.95 29.36 5.25
C SER A 258 -30.86 30.09 3.90
N HIS A 259 -31.21 29.36 2.84
CA HIS A 259 -32.43 29.64 2.07
C HIS A 259 -33.02 28.31 1.55
N LEU A 260 -34.03 27.82 2.26
CA LEU A 260 -35.05 26.90 1.76
C LEU A 260 -36.37 27.67 1.81
N THR A 261 -36.88 28.02 0.64
CA THR A 261 -38.27 28.34 0.34
C THR A 261 -38.54 27.88 -1.06
#